data_AF-A0A1H2K1R0-F1
#
_entry.id   AF-A0A1H2K1R0-F1
#
_cell.length_a   1.000
_cell.length_b   1.000
_cell.length_c   1.000
_cell.angle_alpha   90.00
_cell.angle_beta   90.00
_cell.angle_gamma   90.00
#
_symmetry.space_group_name_H-M   'P 1'
#
loop_
_entity.id
_entity.type
_entity.pdbx_description
1 polymer ?
#
loop_
_entity_poly.entity_id
_entity_poly.type
_entity_poly.pdbx_seq_one_letter_code
_entity_poly.pdbx_strand_id
1 'polypeptide(L)'
;MTEIERFTTPAAGVSNSWLGSRALSRQVARDLAAINHSTEVSTARVAAAGEVQQARIDAVARAGAYAMQQVALLSQMQQQLALAAPAASGDLDFIKTMTVVGIGQIVADTGRAVNRR
;
A
#
# COMPACT_ATOMS: atom_id res chain seq x y z
N MET A 1 39.14 79.53 -4.84
CA MET A 1 39.65 78.61 -5.89
C MET A 1 40.40 77.49 -5.17
N THR A 2 40.08 76.20 -5.22
CA THR A 2 39.04 75.39 -5.89
C THR A 2 39.27 73.97 -5.36
N GLU A 3 38.43 73.44 -4.46
CA GLU A 3 38.55 72.03 -4.03
C GLU A 3 37.23 71.40 -3.52
N ILE A 4 36.07 71.93 -3.94
CA ILE A 4 34.75 71.42 -3.48
C ILE A 4 33.94 70.71 -4.59
N GLU A 5 34.39 70.74 -5.85
CA GLU A 5 33.59 70.20 -6.98
C GLU A 5 33.89 68.74 -7.38
N ARG A 6 34.71 67.99 -6.62
CA ARG A 6 35.03 66.59 -6.99
C ARG A 6 34.11 65.50 -6.43
N PHE A 7 33.04 65.85 -5.73
CA PHE A 7 32.08 64.85 -5.23
C PHE A 7 30.71 64.86 -5.93
N THR A 8 30.61 65.45 -7.13
CA THR A 8 29.40 65.34 -7.95
C THR A 8 29.64 64.39 -9.12
N THR A 9 29.45 63.09 -8.90
CA THR A 9 29.09 62.18 -10.00
C THR A 9 28.10 61.14 -9.48
N PRO A 10 26.80 61.31 -9.76
CA PRO A 10 25.82 60.25 -9.55
C PRO A 10 25.83 59.35 -10.79
N ALA A 11 26.69 58.34 -10.80
CA ALA A 11 26.50 57.21 -11.71
C ALA A 11 25.53 56.24 -11.04
N ALA A 12 24.25 56.46 -11.29
CA ALA A 12 23.16 55.56 -10.93
C ALA A 12 23.41 54.17 -11.52
N GLY A 13 24.05 53.30 -10.74
CA GLY A 13 23.96 51.86 -10.94
C GLY A 13 22.57 51.42 -10.53
N VAL A 14 21.60 51.50 -11.45
CA VAL A 14 20.29 50.87 -11.28
C VAL A 14 20.54 49.37 -11.19
N SER A 15 20.58 48.85 -9.97
CA SER A 15 20.64 47.43 -9.72
C SER A 15 19.31 46.82 -10.19
N ASN A 16 19.36 46.04 -11.27
CA ASN A 16 18.22 45.29 -11.82
C ASN A 16 17.76 44.11 -10.92
N SER A 17 17.94 44.20 -9.60
CA SER A 17 17.58 43.15 -8.62
C SER A 17 16.07 42.86 -8.60
N TRP A 18 15.24 43.85 -8.93
CA TRP A 18 13.78 43.75 -8.96
C TRP A 18 13.25 42.85 -10.10
N LEU A 19 13.94 42.82 -11.25
CA LEU A 19 13.59 41.93 -12.37
C LEU A 19 14.00 40.48 -12.08
N GLY A 20 15.15 40.29 -11.42
CA GLY A 20 15.62 38.97 -10.96
C GLY A 20 14.72 38.35 -9.88
N SER A 21 14.22 39.14 -8.93
CA SER A 21 13.30 38.68 -7.87
C SER A 21 11.94 38.20 -8.43
N ARG A 22 11.40 38.88 -9.45
CA ARG A 22 10.15 38.47 -10.14
C ARG A 22 10.31 37.26 -11.05
N ALA A 23 11.50 37.07 -11.64
CA ALA A 23 11.80 35.87 -12.42
C ALA A 23 12.02 34.66 -11.51
N LEU A 24 12.74 34.85 -10.40
CA LEU A 24 13.00 33.84 -9.37
C LEU A 24 11.71 33.36 -8.70
N SER A 25 10.83 34.28 -8.28
CA SER A 25 9.53 33.92 -7.70
C SER A 25 8.65 33.12 -8.67
N ARG A 26 8.65 33.46 -9.97
CA ARG A 26 7.96 32.67 -11.01
C ARG A 26 8.60 31.32 -11.27
N GLN A 27 9.91 31.18 -11.07
CA GLN A 27 10.61 29.90 -11.15
C GLN A 27 10.25 29.02 -9.95
N VAL A 28 10.35 29.55 -8.74
CA VAL A 28 9.95 28.86 -7.49
C VAL A 28 8.50 28.42 -7.54
N ALA A 29 7.58 29.27 -8.02
CA ALA A 29 6.18 28.89 -8.17
C ALA A 29 5.97 27.71 -9.15
N ARG A 30 6.75 27.66 -10.24
CA ARG A 30 6.71 26.54 -11.20
C ARG A 30 7.32 25.27 -10.61
N ASP A 31 8.42 25.39 -9.88
CA ASP A 31 9.06 24.25 -9.22
C ASP A 31 8.16 23.67 -8.13
N LEU A 32 7.52 24.52 -7.32
CA LEU A 32 6.51 24.11 -6.34
C LEU A 32 5.29 23.47 -7.00
N ALA A 33 4.79 24.02 -8.10
CA ALA A 33 3.68 23.42 -8.85
C ALA A 33 4.06 22.05 -9.42
N ALA A 34 5.28 21.90 -9.93
CA ALA A 34 5.79 20.62 -10.44
C ALA A 34 5.93 19.58 -9.31
N ILE A 35 6.43 19.99 -8.13
CA ILE A 35 6.51 19.15 -6.94
C ILE A 35 5.10 18.73 -6.46
N ASN A 36 4.16 19.69 -6.40
CA ASN A 36 2.79 19.39 -5.98
C ASN A 36 2.15 18.37 -6.92
N HIS A 37 2.27 18.59 -8.23
CA HIS A 37 1.76 17.66 -9.23
C HIS A 37 2.42 16.27 -9.15
N SER A 38 3.74 16.21 -8.98
CA SER A 38 4.48 14.96 -8.79
C SER A 38 4.00 14.21 -7.53
N THR A 39 3.76 14.95 -6.44
CA THR A 39 3.23 14.41 -5.19
C THR A 39 1.81 13.87 -5.36
N GLU A 40 0.93 14.61 -6.03
CA GLU A 40 -0.44 14.15 -6.34
C GLU A 40 -0.42 12.87 -7.16
N VAL A 41 0.43 12.77 -8.18
CA VAL A 41 0.57 11.54 -8.98
C VAL A 41 1.13 10.39 -8.14
N SER A 42 2.14 10.65 -7.30
CA SER A 42 2.73 9.64 -6.42
C SER A 42 1.72 9.10 -5.40
N THR A 43 0.98 9.99 -4.75
CA THR A 43 -0.05 9.64 -3.78
C THR A 43 -1.20 8.87 -4.43
N ALA A 44 -1.64 9.29 -5.62
CA ALA A 44 -2.64 8.57 -6.40
C ALA A 44 -2.17 7.15 -6.78
N ARG A 45 -0.90 6.97 -7.15
CA ARG A 45 -0.33 5.64 -7.43
C ARG A 45 -0.29 4.75 -6.19
N VAL A 46 0.09 5.31 -5.04
CA VAL A 46 0.11 4.55 -3.77
C VAL A 46 -1.31 4.16 -3.36
N ALA A 47 -2.29 5.06 -3.48
CA ALA A 47 -3.69 4.78 -3.19
C ALA A 47 -4.22 3.64 -4.08
N ALA A 48 -4.01 3.74 -5.40
CA ALA A 48 -4.43 2.71 -6.34
C ALA A 48 -3.76 1.35 -6.06
N ALA A 49 -2.46 1.34 -5.72
CA ALA A 49 -1.79 0.13 -5.30
C ALA A 49 -2.38 -0.45 -4.00
N GLY A 50 -2.74 0.41 -3.05
CA GLY A 50 -3.41 0.05 -1.81
C GLY A 50 -4.76 -0.62 -2.03
N GLU A 51 -5.59 -0.09 -2.93
CA GLU A 51 -6.88 -0.67 -3.30
C GLU A 51 -6.73 -2.09 -3.87
N VAL A 52 -5.72 -2.31 -4.72
CA VAL A 52 -5.40 -3.65 -5.25
C VAL A 52 -4.99 -4.60 -4.13
N GLN A 53 -4.13 -4.16 -3.20
CA GLN A 53 -3.73 -5.00 -2.07
C GLN A 53 -4.90 -5.31 -1.13
N GLN A 54 -5.78 -4.35 -0.87
CA GLN A 54 -6.98 -4.56 -0.07
C GLN A 54 -7.90 -5.61 -0.70
N ALA A 55 -8.14 -5.51 -2.01
CA ALA A 55 -8.94 -6.51 -2.73
C ALA A 55 -8.33 -7.92 -2.68
N ARG A 56 -6.99 -8.03 -2.73
CA ARG A 56 -6.27 -9.31 -2.57
C ARG A 56 -6.43 -9.88 -1.16
N ILE A 57 -6.30 -9.04 -0.13
CA ILE A 57 -6.51 -9.44 1.27
C ILE A 57 -7.94 -9.94 1.46
N ASP A 58 -8.93 -9.21 0.96
CA ASP A 58 -10.34 -9.59 1.08
C ASP A 58 -10.62 -10.94 0.41
N ALA A 59 -10.01 -11.22 -0.74
CA ALA A 59 -10.14 -12.51 -1.42
C ALA A 59 -9.57 -13.67 -0.58
N VAL A 60 -8.38 -13.50 0.00
CA VAL A 60 -7.76 -14.51 0.87
C VAL A 60 -8.57 -14.68 2.15
N ALA A 61 -9.03 -13.58 2.76
CA ALA A 61 -9.83 -13.60 3.98
C ALA A 61 -11.15 -14.35 3.78
N ARG A 62 -11.86 -14.12 2.67
CA ARG A 62 -13.08 -14.87 2.35
C ARG A 62 -12.83 -16.37 2.19
N ALA A 63 -11.77 -16.75 1.47
CA ALA A 63 -11.40 -18.15 1.31
C ALA A 63 -11.00 -18.80 2.65
N GLY A 64 -10.21 -18.09 3.46
CA GLY A 64 -9.81 -18.53 4.79
C GLY A 64 -10.99 -18.67 5.76
N ALA A 65 -11.93 -17.71 5.76
CA ALA A 65 -13.13 -17.78 6.60
C ALA A 65 -14.00 -19.00 6.24
N TYR A 66 -14.24 -19.22 4.95
CA TYR A 66 -14.96 -20.41 4.49
C TYR A 66 -14.23 -21.71 4.88
N ALA A 67 -12.91 -21.76 4.67
CA ALA A 67 -12.09 -22.89 5.09
C ALA A 67 -12.19 -23.18 6.59
N MET A 68 -12.09 -22.15 7.44
CA MET A 68 -12.23 -22.30 8.89
C MET A 68 -13.61 -22.82 9.27
N GLN A 69 -14.68 -22.36 8.61
CA GLN A 69 -16.03 -22.87 8.84
C GLN A 69 -16.12 -24.38 8.51
N GLN A 70 -15.55 -24.82 7.40
CA GLN A 70 -15.54 -26.24 7.03
C GLN A 70 -14.73 -27.09 8.01
N VAL A 71 -13.56 -26.60 8.45
CA VAL A 71 -12.73 -27.28 9.45
C VAL A 71 -13.43 -27.37 10.81
N ALA A 72 -14.19 -26.35 11.20
CA ALA A 72 -14.99 -26.37 12.42
C ALA A 72 -16.08 -27.45 12.37
N LEU A 73 -16.83 -27.53 11.28
CA LEU A 73 -17.86 -28.54 11.07
C LEU A 73 -17.26 -29.96 11.09
N LEU A 74 -16.14 -30.16 10.41
CA LEU A 74 -15.42 -31.43 10.39
C LEU A 74 -14.97 -31.86 11.80
N SER A 75 -14.45 -30.92 12.58
CA SER A 75 -14.02 -31.17 13.95
C SER A 75 -15.19 -31.54 14.87
N GLN A 76 -16.32 -30.86 14.72
CA GLN A 76 -17.54 -31.19 15.44
C GLN A 76 -18.05 -32.59 15.09
N MET A 77 -18.07 -32.93 13.79
CA MET A 77 -18.45 -34.27 13.34
C MET A 77 -17.52 -35.34 13.93
N GLN A 78 -16.20 -35.13 13.90
CA GLN A 78 -15.26 -36.08 14.50
C GLN A 78 -15.54 -36.31 15.99
N GLN A 79 -15.81 -35.25 16.76
CA GLN A 79 -16.14 -35.39 18.18
C GLN A 79 -17.42 -36.22 18.39
N GLN A 80 -18.45 -36.01 17.56
CA GLN A 80 -19.67 -36.80 17.61
C GLN A 80 -19.43 -38.26 17.23
N LEU A 81 -18.68 -38.52 16.15
CA LEU A 81 -18.39 -39.87 15.70
C LEU A 81 -17.47 -40.63 16.68
N ALA A 82 -16.55 -39.95 17.36
CA ALA A 82 -15.68 -40.59 18.35
C ALA A 82 -16.48 -41.18 19.53
N LEU A 83 -17.61 -40.57 19.89
CA LEU A 83 -18.53 -41.09 20.91
C LEU A 83 -19.35 -42.27 20.39
N ALA A 84 -19.73 -42.25 19.10
CA ALA A 84 -20.56 -43.29 18.48
C ALA A 84 -19.77 -44.53 18.06
N ALA A 85 -18.53 -44.36 17.60
CA ALA A 85 -17.67 -45.42 17.07
C ALA A 85 -16.21 -45.27 17.58
N PRO A 86 -15.93 -45.61 18.85
CA PRO A 86 -14.61 -45.41 19.45
C PRO A 86 -13.49 -46.16 18.73
N ALA A 87 -13.77 -47.35 18.20
CA ALA A 87 -12.79 -48.17 17.48
C ALA A 87 -12.31 -47.53 16.16
N ALA A 88 -13.11 -46.65 15.54
CA ALA A 88 -12.77 -45.95 14.30
C ALA A 88 -12.20 -44.54 14.54
N SER A 89 -12.05 -44.11 15.79
CA SER A 89 -11.64 -42.74 16.14
C SER A 89 -10.27 -42.34 15.57
N GLY A 90 -9.32 -43.27 15.50
CA GLY A 90 -8.00 -43.04 14.91
C GLY A 90 -8.05 -42.79 13.41
N ASP A 91 -8.81 -43.61 12.66
CA ASP A 91 -8.98 -43.43 11.21
C ASP A 91 -9.69 -42.10 10.89
N LEU A 92 -10.68 -41.73 11.72
CA LEU A 92 -11.38 -40.46 11.59
C LEU A 92 -10.48 -39.25 11.87
N ASP A 93 -9.57 -39.35 12.85
CA ASP A 93 -8.59 -38.29 13.12
C ASP A 93 -7.58 -38.13 11.98
N PHE A 94 -7.14 -39.24 11.40
CA PHE A 94 -6.29 -39.24 10.22
C PHE A 94 -6.98 -38.58 9.02
N ILE A 95 -8.21 -38.99 8.70
CA ILE A 95 -9.01 -38.40 7.60
C ILE A 95 -9.24 -36.91 7.82
N LYS A 96 -9.57 -36.51 9.06
CA LYS A 96 -9.73 -35.09 9.40
C LYS A 96 -8.45 -34.32 9.12
N THR A 97 -7.32 -34.82 9.63
CA THR A 97 -6.02 -34.15 9.46
C THR A 97 -5.68 -33.97 7.98
N MET A 98 -5.89 -35.01 7.16
CA MET A 98 -5.67 -34.90 5.71
C MET A 98 -6.60 -33.88 5.04
N THR A 99 -7.86 -33.82 5.46
CA THR A 99 -8.83 -32.85 4.94
C THR A 99 -8.43 -31.42 5.32
N VAL A 100 -8.03 -31.19 6.57
CA VAL A 100 -7.55 -29.88 7.04
C VAL A 100 -6.32 -29.44 6.27
N VAL A 101 -5.38 -30.34 6.02
CA VAL A 101 -4.18 -30.07 5.19
C VAL A 101 -4.58 -29.67 3.77
N GLY A 102 -5.47 -30.43 3.12
CA GLY A 102 -5.93 -30.13 1.76
C GLY A 102 -6.66 -28.78 1.67
N ILE A 103 -7.53 -28.47 2.63
CA ILE A 103 -8.19 -27.16 2.74
C ILE A 103 -7.14 -26.04 2.91
N GLY A 104 -6.14 -26.25 3.78
CA GLY A 104 -5.05 -25.29 3.98
C GLY A 104 -4.25 -25.02 2.71
N GLN A 105 -4.00 -26.06 1.89
CA GLN A 105 -3.34 -25.91 0.59
C GLN A 105 -4.15 -25.04 -0.36
N ILE A 106 -5.47 -25.22 -0.44
CA ILE A 106 -6.35 -24.40 -1.28
C ILE A 106 -6.32 -22.92 -0.86
N VAL A 107 -6.32 -22.63 0.45
CA VAL A 107 -6.20 -21.25 0.96
C VAL A 107 -4.83 -20.66 0.58
N ALA A 108 -3.75 -21.42 0.73
CA ALA A 108 -2.41 -20.99 0.35
C ALA A 108 -2.30 -20.73 -1.16
N ASP A 109 -2.89 -21.59 -2.00
CA ASP A 109 -2.92 -21.43 -3.46
C ASP A 109 -3.76 -20.24 -3.88
N THR A 110 -4.85 -19.96 -3.16
CA THR A 110 -5.63 -18.74 -3.36
C THR A 110 -4.76 -17.50 -3.12
N GLY A 111 -3.99 -17.47 -2.03
CA GLY A 111 -3.02 -16.41 -1.76
C GLY A 111 -1.99 -16.22 -2.88
N ARG A 112 -1.44 -17.33 -3.39
CA ARG A 112 -0.50 -17.28 -4.53
C ARG A 112 -1.18 -16.80 -5.81
N ALA A 113 -2.41 -17.22 -6.08
CA ALA A 113 -3.16 -16.86 -7.28
C ALA A 113 -3.50 -15.36 -7.32
N VAL A 114 -3.94 -14.79 -6.19
CA VAL A 114 -4.26 -13.35 -6.12
C VAL A 114 -3.01 -12.47 -6.14
N ASN A 115 -1.85 -12.97 -5.66
CA ASN A 115 -0.62 -12.19 -5.72
C ASN A 115 0.00 -12.13 -7.12
N ARG A 116 -0.25 -13.15 -7.96
CA ARG A 116 0.25 -13.21 -9.35
C ARG A 116 -0.56 -12.36 -10.35
N ARG A 117 -1.75 -11.90 -9.98
CA ARG A 117 -2.64 -11.07 -10.81
C ARG A 117 -2.62 -9.64 -10.32
#